data_AF-A0A8T1W5M0-F1
#
_entry.id   AF-A0A8T1W5M0-F1
#
_cell.length_a   1.000
_cell.length_b   1.000
_cell.length_c   1.000
_cell.angle_alpha   90.00
_cell.angle_beta   90.00
_cell.angle_gamma   90.00
#
_symmetry.space_group_name_H-M   'P 1'
#
loop_
_entity.id
_entity.type
_entity.pdbx_description
1 polymer ?
#
loop_
_entity_poly.entity_id
_entity_poly.type
_entity_poly.pdbx_seq_one_letter_code
_entity_poly.pdbx_strand_id
1 'polypeptide(L)'
;MLRFNQAGAKLDETPAFHQWLKYVDMYRTKKGNHWFGDSDMVQLLQTAMREEDLVALLHSLRQVPRMKDHAETMQRFVFLDSKSNHRLMNGVWLKSHELPEEVYKILKKNLAGARMDAFGNNALFVQWLRYTKINNGNVKNDMIFGGQTVNFLHKTRPLKSEWEFSTLFQVMTEVPDLKRLAENMQLNLFQEWLPGYDPKLAASYLAIPYPINVVMLPSSDPRFKTWEAYALYFAESTSGKGMLGKVKAYFADGDPSGALTALMKSQ
;
A
#
# COMPACT_ATOMS: atom_id res chain seq x y z
N MET A 1 8.18 31.07 27.28
CA MET A 1 8.84 29.75 27.10
C MET A 1 7.74 28.73 26.82
N LEU A 2 7.81 27.96 25.73
CA LEU A 2 6.82 26.92 25.44
C LEU A 2 7.04 25.74 26.39
N ARG A 3 6.00 25.38 27.14
CA ARG A 3 6.04 24.23 28.05
C ARG A 3 5.41 23.03 27.37
N PHE A 4 6.13 22.47 26.39
CA PHE A 4 5.68 21.34 25.56
C PHE A 4 5.19 20.14 26.41
N ASN A 5 5.85 19.89 27.53
CA ASN A 5 5.53 18.80 28.46
C ASN A 5 4.26 18.99 29.30
N GLN A 6 3.73 20.21 29.42
CA GLN A 6 2.55 20.50 30.26
C GLN A 6 1.24 20.43 29.47
N ALA A 7 1.28 20.63 28.15
CA ALA A 7 0.07 20.72 27.32
C ALA A 7 -0.31 19.41 26.61
N GLY A 8 0.63 18.47 26.42
CA GLY A 8 0.38 17.17 25.78
C GLY A 8 -0.33 17.31 24.43
N ALA A 9 -1.36 16.48 24.20
CA ALA A 9 -2.18 16.52 22.98
C ALA A 9 -2.95 17.85 22.74
N LYS A 10 -3.10 18.73 23.73
CA LYS A 10 -3.80 20.03 23.60
C LYS A 10 -2.86 21.20 23.34
N LEU A 11 -1.60 20.92 23.02
CA LEU A 11 -0.60 21.95 22.77
C LEU A 11 -1.01 22.87 21.60
N ASP A 12 -1.67 22.29 20.60
CA ASP A 12 -2.25 23.00 19.47
C ASP A 12 -3.35 23.99 19.87
N GLU A 13 -4.05 23.80 20.99
CA GLU A 13 -5.04 24.77 21.47
C GLU A 13 -4.40 26.04 22.06
N THR A 14 -3.08 26.05 22.28
CA THR A 14 -2.41 27.17 22.97
C THR A 14 -1.98 28.29 21.99
N PRO A 15 -2.28 29.57 22.30
CA PRO A 15 -1.84 30.70 21.46
C PRO A 15 -0.31 30.79 21.33
N ALA A 16 0.42 30.42 22.38
CA ALA A 16 1.89 30.41 22.38
C ALA A 16 2.46 29.42 21.37
N PHE A 17 1.85 28.24 21.23
CA PHE A 17 2.28 27.24 20.25
C PHE A 17 2.01 27.69 18.82
N HIS A 18 0.86 28.29 18.54
CA HIS A 18 0.61 28.90 17.23
C HIS A 18 1.63 29.98 16.87
N GLN A 19 2.03 30.82 17.84
CA GLN A 19 3.07 31.82 17.63
C GLN A 19 4.42 31.18 17.33
N TRP A 20 4.74 30.07 17.98
CA TRP A 20 5.95 29.31 17.70
C TRP A 20 5.92 28.62 16.33
N LEU A 21 4.79 28.04 15.92
CA LEU A 21 4.62 27.49 14.56
C LEU A 21 4.85 28.57 13.49
N LYS A 22 4.33 29.78 13.69
CA LYS A 22 4.61 30.93 12.81
C LYS A 22 6.11 31.27 12.78
N TYR A 23 6.76 31.26 13.93
CA TYR A 23 8.20 31.49 14.00
C TYR A 23 9.00 30.41 13.23
N VAL A 24 8.65 29.13 13.42
CA VAL A 24 9.28 28.01 12.70
C VAL A 24 9.10 28.16 11.19
N ASP A 25 7.90 28.49 10.74
CA ASP A 25 7.61 28.73 9.32
C ASP A 25 8.42 29.92 8.77
N MET A 26 8.49 31.04 9.49
CA MET A 26 9.33 32.19 9.11
C MET A 26 10.82 31.83 9.06
N TYR A 27 11.30 31.04 10.04
CA TYR A 27 12.68 30.59 10.10
C TYR A 27 13.02 29.69 8.91
N ARG A 28 12.18 28.68 8.62
CA ARG A 28 12.31 27.80 7.46
C ARG A 28 12.27 28.56 6.14
N THR A 29 11.39 29.56 6.01
CA THR A 29 11.32 30.42 4.82
C THR A 29 12.62 31.21 4.61
N LYS A 30 13.23 31.70 5.69
CA LYS A 30 14.44 32.53 5.64
C LYS A 30 15.74 31.73 5.49
N LYS A 31 15.82 30.56 6.12
CA LYS A 31 17.07 29.78 6.23
C LYS A 31 17.05 28.51 5.38
N GLY A 32 15.89 28.02 5.01
CA GLY A 32 15.68 26.73 4.36
C GLY A 32 15.41 25.61 5.36
N ASN A 33 14.73 24.57 4.88
CA ASN A 33 14.30 23.43 5.70
C ASN A 33 15.46 22.57 6.24
N HIS A 34 16.68 22.72 5.73
CA HIS A 34 17.84 21.93 6.18
C HIS A 34 18.39 22.38 7.55
N TRP A 35 18.00 23.55 8.06
CA TRP A 35 18.40 24.04 9.39
C TRP A 35 17.45 23.63 10.51
N PHE A 36 16.17 23.43 10.18
CA PHE A 36 15.16 22.94 11.10
C PHE A 36 14.01 22.32 10.30
N GLY A 37 14.19 21.06 9.92
CA GLY A 37 13.28 20.31 9.07
C GLY A 37 12.20 19.57 9.85
N ASP A 38 11.41 18.77 9.13
CA ASP A 38 10.34 17.97 9.72
C ASP A 38 10.89 16.86 10.63
N SER A 39 12.10 16.34 10.35
CA SER A 39 12.80 15.38 11.21
C SER A 39 13.19 16.01 12.56
N ASP A 40 13.74 17.23 12.53
CA ASP A 40 14.16 17.95 13.75
C ASP A 40 12.95 18.29 14.62
N MET A 41 11.84 18.66 13.97
CA MET A 41 10.57 18.93 14.65
C MET A 41 10.00 17.67 15.30
N VAL A 42 9.99 16.53 14.60
CA VAL A 42 9.58 15.24 15.17
C VAL A 42 10.45 14.85 16.36
N GLN A 43 11.78 14.94 16.22
CA GLN A 43 12.71 14.60 17.31
C GLN A 43 12.49 15.49 18.54
N LEU A 44 12.32 16.80 18.35
CA LEU A 44 12.01 17.73 19.43
C LEU A 44 10.72 17.33 20.14
N LEU A 45 9.64 17.06 19.40
CA LEU A 45 8.35 16.70 19.99
C LEU A 45 8.40 15.34 20.68
N GLN A 46 9.06 14.33 20.09
CA GLN A 46 9.29 13.01 20.69
C GLN A 46 9.97 13.10 22.07
N THR A 47 10.92 14.03 22.24
CA THR A 47 11.59 14.23 23.54
C THR A 47 10.70 14.92 24.59
N ALA A 48 9.64 15.60 24.15
CA ALA A 48 8.85 16.49 24.97
C ALA A 48 7.48 15.94 25.38
N MET A 49 6.96 14.93 24.66
CA MET A 49 5.63 14.35 24.90
C MET A 49 5.61 12.85 24.63
N ARG A 50 4.53 12.18 25.06
CA ARG A 50 4.32 10.76 24.84
C ARG A 50 3.98 10.46 23.37
N GLU A 51 4.19 9.22 22.92
CA GLU A 51 3.85 8.79 21.55
C GLU A 51 2.39 9.08 21.20
N GLU A 52 1.46 8.85 22.14
CA GLU A 52 0.02 9.05 21.90
C GLU A 52 -0.33 10.52 21.69
N ASP A 53 0.29 11.41 22.47
CA ASP A 53 0.11 12.86 22.35
C ASP A 53 0.76 13.37 21.06
N LEU A 54 1.91 12.82 20.69
CA LEU A 54 2.63 13.17 19.47
C LEU A 54 1.79 12.85 18.23
N VAL A 55 1.26 11.63 18.10
CA VAL A 55 0.47 11.28 16.91
C VAL A 55 -0.81 12.11 16.79
N ALA A 56 -1.44 12.44 17.92
CA ALA A 56 -2.64 13.27 17.96
C ALA A 56 -2.32 14.72 17.55
N LEU A 57 -1.24 15.29 18.07
CA LEU A 57 -0.76 16.63 17.72
C LEU A 57 -0.39 16.71 16.23
N LEU A 58 0.41 15.76 15.73
CA LEU A 58 0.78 15.74 14.32
C LEU A 58 -0.43 15.60 13.40
N HIS A 59 -1.50 14.94 13.87
CA HIS A 59 -2.75 14.89 13.17
C HIS A 59 -3.50 16.22 13.16
N SER A 60 -3.64 16.89 14.30
CA SER A 60 -4.34 18.17 14.38
C SER A 60 -3.64 19.29 13.60
N LEU A 61 -2.30 19.26 13.54
CA LEU A 61 -1.51 20.20 12.73
C LEU A 61 -1.86 20.20 11.24
N ARG A 62 -2.53 19.15 10.72
CA ARG A 62 -3.04 19.14 9.33
C ARG A 62 -4.08 20.23 9.08
N GLN A 63 -4.77 20.69 10.12
CA GLN A 63 -5.78 21.75 10.03
C GLN A 63 -5.17 23.16 10.12
N VAL A 64 -3.88 23.27 10.47
CA VAL A 64 -3.19 24.56 10.58
C VAL A 64 -2.70 25.00 9.19
N PRO A 65 -3.09 26.20 8.70
CA PRO A 65 -2.60 26.72 7.43
C PRO A 65 -1.07 26.71 7.36
N ARG A 66 -0.51 26.32 6.22
CA ARG A 66 0.94 26.16 5.96
C ARG A 66 1.66 25.05 6.76
N MET A 67 0.96 24.33 7.64
CA MET A 67 1.51 23.17 8.34
C MET A 67 1.01 21.83 7.80
N LYS A 68 -0.02 21.82 6.95
CA LYS A 68 -0.60 20.59 6.40
C LYS A 68 0.44 19.61 5.82
N ASP A 69 1.20 20.05 4.83
CA ASP A 69 2.17 19.17 4.14
C ASP A 69 3.31 18.72 5.06
N HIS A 70 3.71 19.58 6.01
CA HIS A 70 4.70 19.27 7.04
C HIS A 70 4.15 18.25 8.03
N ALA A 71 2.92 18.42 8.51
CA ALA A 71 2.23 17.51 9.41
C ALA A 71 2.07 16.12 8.78
N GLU A 72 1.69 16.05 7.51
CA GLU A 72 1.63 14.78 6.77
C GLU A 72 3.03 14.13 6.64
N THR A 73 4.08 14.94 6.46
CA THR A 73 5.47 14.46 6.43
C THR A 73 5.92 13.91 7.78
N MET A 74 5.64 14.62 8.86
CA MET A 74 5.95 14.19 10.22
C MET A 74 5.17 12.94 10.61
N GLN A 75 3.88 12.83 10.25
CA GLN A 75 3.10 11.61 10.45
C GLN A 75 3.74 10.42 9.77
N ARG A 76 4.25 10.57 8.55
CA ARG A 76 4.98 9.48 7.86
C ARG A 76 6.25 9.06 8.58
N PHE A 77 7.02 10.01 9.11
CA PHE A 77 8.25 9.70 9.87
C PHE A 77 7.93 8.90 11.12
N VAL A 78 6.98 9.39 11.93
CA VAL A 78 6.55 8.69 13.16
C VAL A 78 5.94 7.33 12.83
N PHE A 79 5.15 7.25 11.76
CA PHE A 79 4.54 5.99 11.32
C PHE A 79 5.60 4.93 11.00
N LEU A 80 6.64 5.27 10.25
CA LEU A 80 7.70 4.34 9.84
C LEU A 80 8.65 3.93 10.98
N ASP A 81 8.63 4.64 12.10
CA ASP A 81 9.56 4.46 13.22
C ASP A 81 9.30 3.17 14.01
N SER A 82 8.03 2.82 14.26
CA SER A 82 7.72 1.65 15.09
C SER A 82 6.34 1.02 14.82
N LYS A 83 6.20 -0.28 15.17
CA LYS A 83 4.89 -0.97 15.17
C LYS A 83 3.90 -0.36 16.16
N SER A 84 4.37 0.26 17.24
CA SER A 84 3.52 0.99 18.20
C SER A 84 2.86 2.17 17.51
N ASN A 85 3.66 2.97 16.81
CA ASN A 85 3.21 4.16 16.08
C ASN A 85 2.22 3.81 14.96
N HIS A 86 2.36 2.66 14.28
CA HIS A 86 1.33 2.20 13.33
C HIS A 86 -0.04 2.09 14.00
N ARG A 87 -0.12 1.47 15.18
CA ARG A 87 -1.40 1.26 15.89
C ARG A 87 -1.98 2.57 16.39
N LEU A 88 -1.13 3.43 16.99
CA LEU A 88 -1.56 4.72 17.50
C LEU A 88 -2.08 5.63 16.39
N MET A 89 -1.34 5.74 15.28
CA MET A 89 -1.75 6.54 14.14
C MET A 89 -3.04 6.02 13.49
N ASN A 90 -3.17 4.70 13.31
CA ASN A 90 -4.44 4.11 12.85
C ASN A 90 -5.60 4.48 13.78
N GLY A 91 -5.40 4.43 15.10
CA GLY A 91 -6.40 4.85 16.08
C GLY A 91 -6.79 6.32 15.96
N VAL A 92 -5.83 7.21 15.72
CA VAL A 92 -6.08 8.63 15.48
C VAL A 92 -6.89 8.85 14.20
N TRP A 93 -6.48 8.25 13.08
CA TRP A 93 -7.19 8.36 11.81
C TRP A 93 -8.63 7.83 11.90
N LEU A 94 -8.84 6.69 12.57
CA LEU A 94 -10.19 6.13 12.79
C LEU A 94 -11.06 7.07 13.63
N LYS A 95 -10.52 7.61 14.73
CA LYS A 95 -11.24 8.54 15.61
C LYS A 95 -11.61 9.85 14.89
N SER A 96 -10.75 10.31 13.99
CA SER A 96 -10.99 11.49 13.16
C SER A 96 -11.81 11.20 11.90
N HIS A 97 -12.27 9.96 11.71
CA HIS A 97 -13.01 9.54 10.52
C HIS A 97 -12.27 9.83 9.20
N GLU A 98 -10.95 9.70 9.20
CA GLU A 98 -10.17 9.87 7.97
C GLU A 98 -10.55 8.79 6.96
N LEU A 99 -10.89 9.19 5.74
CA LEU A 99 -11.21 8.25 4.68
C LEU A 99 -9.95 7.51 4.23
N PRO A 100 -10.05 6.26 3.75
CA PRO A 100 -8.91 5.51 3.24
C PRO A 100 -8.16 6.24 2.13
N GLU A 101 -8.85 7.03 1.32
CA GLU A 101 -8.26 7.87 0.26
C GLU A 101 -7.41 9.00 0.83
N GLU A 102 -7.80 9.59 1.97
CA GLU A 102 -7.01 10.62 2.64
C GLU A 102 -5.77 10.02 3.30
N VAL A 103 -5.93 8.89 4.01
CA VAL A 103 -4.79 8.16 4.58
C VAL A 103 -3.83 7.72 3.47
N TYR A 104 -4.35 7.27 2.33
CA TYR A 104 -3.53 6.98 1.17
C TYR A 104 -2.70 8.19 0.73
N LYS A 105 -3.30 9.38 0.61
CA LYS A 105 -2.56 10.61 0.23
C LYS A 105 -1.46 10.94 1.23
N ILE A 106 -1.74 10.82 2.52
CA ILE A 106 -0.75 11.02 3.60
C ILE A 106 0.44 10.09 3.38
N LEU A 107 0.20 8.81 3.07
CA LEU A 107 1.25 7.80 2.88
C LEU A 107 1.90 7.85 1.48
N LYS A 108 1.19 8.36 0.46
CA LYS A 108 1.55 8.29 -0.97
C LYS A 108 2.94 8.83 -1.27
N LYS A 109 3.33 9.94 -0.64
CA LYS A 109 4.60 10.61 -0.96
C LYS A 109 5.83 9.72 -0.71
N ASN A 110 5.74 8.78 0.23
CA ASN A 110 6.79 7.76 0.45
C ASN A 110 6.47 6.43 -0.24
N LEU A 111 5.19 6.15 -0.56
CA LEU A 111 4.80 5.04 -1.44
C LEU A 111 5.37 5.21 -2.86
N ALA A 112 5.49 6.43 -3.37
CA ALA A 112 6.05 6.74 -4.69
C ALA A 112 7.59 6.73 -4.74
N GLY A 113 8.26 6.84 -3.58
CA GLY A 113 9.73 6.83 -3.48
C GLY A 113 10.32 5.43 -3.27
N ALA A 114 9.56 4.52 -2.65
CA ALA A 114 9.85 3.10 -2.73
C ALA A 114 9.60 2.68 -4.18
N ARG A 115 10.63 2.22 -4.89
CA ARG A 115 10.40 1.60 -6.18
C ARG A 115 9.55 0.36 -5.91
N MET A 116 8.25 0.43 -6.19
CA MET A 116 7.36 -0.71 -5.97
C MET A 116 7.64 -1.88 -6.93
N ASP A 117 8.55 -1.68 -7.91
CA ASP A 117 9.19 -2.72 -8.71
C ASP A 117 10.08 -3.66 -7.87
N ALA A 118 10.53 -3.21 -6.68
CA ALA A 118 11.18 -4.01 -5.66
C ALA A 118 10.11 -4.45 -4.64
N PHE A 119 9.29 -5.40 -5.05
CA PHE A 119 8.11 -5.95 -4.35
C PHE A 119 8.31 -6.30 -2.86
N GLY A 120 9.57 -6.42 -2.41
CA GLY A 120 9.95 -6.81 -1.04
C GLY A 120 9.81 -5.76 0.06
N ASN A 121 9.47 -4.49 -0.20
CA ASN A 121 9.29 -3.52 0.90
C ASN A 121 8.11 -2.55 0.73
N ASN A 122 6.89 -3.10 0.75
CA ASN A 122 5.64 -2.34 0.67
C ASN A 122 4.97 -2.14 2.04
N ALA A 123 5.76 -1.92 3.10
CA ALA A 123 5.26 -1.82 4.47
C ALA A 123 4.14 -0.77 4.62
N LEU A 124 4.29 0.41 4.00
CA LEU A 124 3.27 1.46 4.03
C LEU A 124 1.98 1.06 3.30
N PHE A 125 2.09 0.33 2.18
CA PHE A 125 0.92 -0.11 1.42
C PHE A 125 0.14 -1.17 2.18
N VAL A 126 0.85 -2.13 2.78
CA VAL A 126 0.28 -3.15 3.67
C VAL A 126 -0.48 -2.49 4.83
N GLN A 127 0.11 -1.45 5.45
CA GLN A 127 -0.59 -0.76 6.53
C GLN A 127 -1.77 0.07 6.04
N TRP A 128 -1.67 0.71 4.88
CA TRP A 128 -2.82 1.38 4.26
C TRP A 128 -3.97 0.41 4.03
N LEU A 129 -3.72 -0.78 3.47
CA LEU A 129 -4.75 -1.80 3.29
C LEU A 129 -5.37 -2.26 4.62
N ARG A 130 -4.55 -2.43 5.66
CA ARG A 130 -5.06 -2.73 7.02
C ARG A 130 -5.97 -1.63 7.52
N TYR A 131 -5.57 -0.36 7.35
CA TYR A 131 -6.39 0.78 7.71
C TYR A 131 -7.72 0.77 6.95
N THR A 132 -7.69 0.63 5.62
CA THR A 132 -8.87 0.58 4.76
C THR A 132 -9.83 -0.54 5.20
N LYS A 133 -9.29 -1.72 5.52
CA LYS A 133 -10.06 -2.86 6.02
C LYS A 133 -10.75 -2.56 7.35
N ILE A 134 -10.04 -1.93 8.30
CA ILE A 134 -10.58 -1.55 9.62
C ILE A 134 -11.63 -0.44 9.47
N ASN A 135 -11.34 0.59 8.67
CA ASN A 135 -12.21 1.75 8.47
C ASN A 135 -13.55 1.36 7.83
N ASN A 136 -13.54 0.36 6.94
CA ASN A 136 -14.76 -0.19 6.34
C ASN A 136 -15.58 -1.09 7.28
N GLY A 137 -15.25 -1.15 8.58
CA GLY A 137 -16.16 -1.65 9.62
C GLY A 137 -16.64 -3.09 9.43
N ASN A 138 -15.79 -3.97 8.87
CA ASN A 138 -16.15 -5.33 8.47
C ASN A 138 -17.32 -5.38 7.46
N VAL A 139 -17.22 -4.67 6.33
CA VAL A 139 -18.04 -5.01 5.15
C VAL A 139 -18.00 -6.54 5.00
N LYS A 140 -19.15 -7.21 5.19
CA LYS A 140 -19.26 -8.67 5.21
C LYS A 140 -18.86 -9.34 3.88
N ASN A 141 -18.57 -8.54 2.85
CA ASN A 141 -18.21 -8.98 1.53
C ASN A 141 -16.85 -8.39 1.10
N ASP A 142 -15.77 -9.10 1.44
CA ASP A 142 -14.41 -8.78 1.05
C ASP A 142 -14.23 -8.70 -0.49
N MET A 143 -15.13 -9.29 -1.29
CA MET A 143 -15.06 -9.23 -2.76
C MET A 143 -15.45 -7.83 -3.28
N ILE A 144 -16.55 -7.26 -2.77
CA ILE A 144 -16.98 -5.88 -3.12
C ILE A 144 -15.92 -4.88 -2.67
N PHE A 145 -15.42 -5.06 -1.45
CA PHE A 145 -14.37 -4.21 -0.90
C PHE A 145 -13.06 -4.31 -1.71
N GLY A 146 -12.68 -5.52 -2.11
CA GLY A 146 -11.56 -5.76 -3.03
C GLY A 146 -11.71 -4.98 -4.33
N GLY A 147 -12.87 -5.08 -4.99
CA GLY A 147 -13.15 -4.36 -6.25
C GLY A 147 -13.14 -2.84 -6.11
N GLN A 148 -13.70 -2.29 -5.02
CA GLN A 148 -13.63 -0.85 -4.73
C GLN A 148 -12.19 -0.37 -4.57
N THR A 149 -11.37 -1.15 -3.86
CA THR A 149 -9.97 -0.82 -3.62
C THR A 149 -9.15 -0.88 -4.91
N VAL A 150 -9.37 -1.92 -5.74
CA VAL A 150 -8.75 -2.03 -7.08
C VAL A 150 -9.11 -0.81 -7.93
N ASN A 151 -10.40 -0.44 -8.00
CA ASN A 151 -10.85 0.75 -8.73
C ASN A 151 -10.19 2.05 -8.26
N PHE A 152 -10.01 2.22 -6.95
CA PHE A 152 -9.27 3.36 -6.40
C PHE A 152 -7.81 3.38 -6.87
N LEU A 153 -7.14 2.21 -6.88
CA LEU A 153 -5.76 2.09 -7.32
C LEU A 153 -5.62 2.37 -8.83
N HIS A 154 -6.54 1.91 -9.68
CA HIS A 154 -6.57 2.29 -11.11
C HIS A 154 -6.69 3.80 -11.32
N LYS A 155 -7.52 4.48 -10.53
CA LYS A 155 -7.69 5.94 -10.61
C LYS A 155 -6.45 6.69 -10.15
N THR A 156 -5.82 6.24 -9.07
CA THR A 156 -4.67 6.94 -8.49
C THR A 156 -3.33 6.62 -9.13
N ARG A 157 -3.28 5.55 -9.95
CA ARG A 157 -2.12 5.04 -10.70
C ARG A 157 -0.80 5.16 -9.94
N PRO A 158 -0.66 4.57 -8.73
CA PRO A 158 0.63 4.53 -8.03
C PRO A 158 1.70 3.72 -8.76
N LEU A 159 1.28 2.77 -9.58
CA LEU A 159 2.14 1.86 -10.32
C LEU A 159 2.19 2.23 -11.79
N LYS A 160 3.26 1.83 -12.48
CA LYS A 160 3.45 2.09 -13.90
C LYS A 160 2.65 1.12 -14.77
N SER A 161 2.38 -0.08 -14.26
CA SER A 161 1.63 -1.13 -14.97
C SER A 161 0.58 -1.78 -14.07
N GLU A 162 -0.57 -2.14 -14.65
CA GLU A 162 -1.62 -2.86 -13.93
C GLU A 162 -1.16 -4.25 -13.47
N TRP A 163 -0.19 -4.83 -14.17
CA TRP A 163 0.42 -6.12 -13.83
C TRP A 163 1.32 -6.05 -12.58
N GLU A 164 1.82 -4.86 -12.25
CA GLU A 164 2.51 -4.63 -10.97
C GLU A 164 1.52 -4.73 -9.79
N PHE A 165 0.23 -4.34 -9.96
CA PHE A 165 -0.78 -4.52 -8.91
C PHE A 165 -1.04 -5.99 -8.62
N SER A 166 -1.18 -6.81 -9.66
CA SER A 166 -1.46 -8.24 -9.47
C SER A 166 -0.31 -8.96 -8.78
N THR A 167 0.93 -8.59 -9.10
CA THR A 167 2.13 -9.09 -8.42
C THR A 167 2.21 -8.63 -6.97
N LEU A 168 1.87 -7.37 -6.71
CA LEU A 168 1.78 -6.84 -5.36
C LEU A 168 0.71 -7.56 -4.53
N PHE A 169 -0.48 -7.79 -5.10
CA PHE A 169 -1.54 -8.58 -4.46
C PHE A 169 -1.09 -10.02 -4.22
N GLN A 170 -0.36 -10.63 -5.15
CA GLN A 170 0.21 -11.98 -4.97
C GLN A 170 1.08 -12.05 -3.71
N VAL A 171 1.99 -11.10 -3.53
CA VAL A 171 2.84 -11.05 -2.32
C VAL A 171 1.98 -10.90 -1.06
N MET A 172 0.91 -10.12 -1.12
CA MET A 172 0.03 -9.91 0.03
C MET A 172 -0.86 -11.10 0.38
N THR A 173 -1.00 -12.09 -0.51
CA THR A 173 -1.62 -13.38 -0.15
C THR A 173 -0.84 -14.12 0.94
N GLU A 174 0.45 -13.80 1.12
CA GLU A 174 1.31 -14.38 2.16
C GLU A 174 1.17 -13.66 3.51
N VAL A 175 0.45 -12.54 3.57
CA VAL A 175 0.18 -11.79 4.81
C VAL A 175 -1.13 -12.30 5.42
N PRO A 176 -1.11 -13.02 6.56
CA PRO A 176 -2.28 -13.77 7.03
C PRO A 176 -3.56 -12.95 7.20
N ASP A 177 -3.46 -11.72 7.72
CA ASP A 177 -4.62 -10.85 7.96
C ASP A 177 -5.16 -10.16 6.70
N LEU A 178 -4.37 -10.15 5.62
CA LEU A 178 -4.74 -9.56 4.31
C LEU A 178 -5.01 -10.61 3.23
N LYS A 179 -4.65 -11.89 3.46
CA LYS A 179 -4.70 -12.96 2.46
C LYS A 179 -5.97 -12.96 1.62
N ARG A 180 -7.14 -13.06 2.28
CA ARG A 180 -8.44 -13.12 1.60
C ARG A 180 -8.75 -11.85 0.79
N LEU A 181 -8.38 -10.68 1.32
CA LEU A 181 -8.56 -9.41 0.60
C LEU A 181 -7.69 -9.38 -0.65
N ALA A 182 -6.43 -9.80 -0.53
CA ALA A 182 -5.49 -9.85 -1.64
C ALA A 182 -5.91 -10.85 -2.72
N GLU A 183 -6.38 -12.04 -2.33
CA GLU A 183 -6.94 -13.04 -3.26
C GLU A 183 -8.16 -12.47 -4.02
N ASN A 184 -9.05 -11.76 -3.33
CA ASN A 184 -10.20 -11.12 -3.97
C ASN A 184 -9.77 -10.00 -4.93
N MET A 185 -8.77 -9.19 -4.56
CA MET A 185 -8.23 -8.15 -5.45
C MET A 185 -7.61 -8.75 -6.71
N GLN A 186 -6.87 -9.85 -6.59
CA GLN A 186 -6.36 -10.60 -7.75
C GLN A 186 -7.49 -11.14 -8.62
N LEU A 187 -8.51 -11.74 -8.01
CA LEU A 187 -9.65 -12.27 -8.74
C LEU A 187 -10.37 -11.18 -9.54
N ASN A 188 -10.54 -9.98 -8.97
CA ASN A 188 -11.12 -8.84 -9.69
C ASN A 188 -10.28 -8.48 -10.93
N LEU A 189 -8.95 -8.42 -10.81
CA LEU A 189 -8.08 -8.17 -11.97
C LEU A 189 -8.16 -9.29 -13.01
N PHE A 190 -8.17 -10.56 -12.58
CA PHE A 190 -8.24 -11.70 -13.49
C PHE A 190 -9.57 -11.75 -14.24
N GLN A 191 -10.68 -11.40 -13.60
CA GLN A 191 -11.99 -11.26 -14.24
C GLN A 191 -11.98 -10.18 -15.31
N GLU A 192 -11.34 -9.04 -15.05
CA GLU A 192 -11.21 -7.95 -16.01
C GLU A 192 -10.31 -8.34 -17.20
N TRP A 193 -9.24 -9.10 -16.96
CA TRP A 193 -8.29 -9.50 -17.99
C TRP A 193 -8.75 -10.68 -18.86
N LEU A 194 -9.56 -11.58 -18.31
CA LEU A 194 -9.97 -12.82 -18.97
C LEU A 194 -10.43 -12.66 -20.44
N PRO A 195 -11.21 -11.62 -20.82
CA PRO A 195 -11.68 -11.47 -22.20
C PRO A 195 -10.58 -11.12 -23.21
N GLY A 196 -9.46 -10.56 -22.77
CA GLY A 196 -8.45 -9.95 -23.67
C GLY A 196 -7.02 -10.47 -23.51
N TYR A 197 -6.74 -11.24 -22.46
CA TYR A 197 -5.37 -11.63 -22.13
C TYR A 197 -5.29 -13.15 -21.94
N ASP A 198 -4.70 -13.85 -22.89
CA ASP A 198 -4.34 -15.26 -22.69
C ASP A 198 -3.12 -15.38 -21.73
N PRO A 199 -2.85 -16.58 -21.19
CA PRO A 199 -1.68 -16.83 -20.34
C PRO A 199 -0.31 -16.47 -20.95
N LYS A 200 -0.17 -16.42 -22.29
CA LYS A 200 1.07 -16.03 -22.96
C LYS A 200 1.23 -14.51 -22.95
N LEU A 201 0.17 -13.76 -23.21
CA LEU A 201 0.14 -12.31 -23.08
C LEU A 201 0.32 -11.88 -21.63
N ALA A 202 -0.33 -12.55 -20.67
CA ALA A 202 -0.12 -12.27 -19.25
C ALA A 202 1.36 -12.40 -18.85
N ALA A 203 2.04 -13.46 -19.32
CA ALA A 203 3.48 -13.63 -19.09
C ALA A 203 4.31 -12.49 -19.69
N SER A 204 3.97 -12.00 -20.90
CA SER A 204 4.73 -10.92 -21.55
C SER A 204 4.58 -9.59 -20.82
N TYR A 205 3.38 -9.28 -20.31
CA TYR A 205 3.16 -8.06 -19.53
C TYR A 205 3.83 -8.10 -18.15
N LEU A 206 3.84 -9.26 -17.49
CA LEU A 206 4.54 -9.47 -16.21
C LEU A 206 6.07 -9.40 -16.36
N ALA A 207 6.60 -9.54 -17.57
CA ALA A 207 8.03 -9.39 -17.83
C ALA A 207 8.49 -7.92 -17.80
N ILE A 208 7.61 -6.98 -18.17
CA ILE A 208 7.92 -5.54 -18.29
C ILE A 208 8.48 -4.99 -16.96
N PRO A 209 9.56 -4.19 -16.98
CA PRO A 209 10.28 -3.65 -18.15
C PRO A 209 11.42 -4.54 -18.67
N TYR A 210 11.59 -5.75 -18.15
CA TYR A 210 12.73 -6.60 -18.44
C TYR A 210 12.39 -7.66 -19.50
N PRO A 211 13.30 -7.99 -20.42
CA PRO A 211 13.10 -9.06 -21.40
C PRO A 211 13.34 -10.43 -20.74
N ILE A 212 12.53 -10.77 -19.74
CA ILE A 212 12.61 -12.03 -18.99
C ILE A 212 11.50 -12.98 -19.39
N ASN A 213 11.78 -14.29 -19.29
CA ASN A 213 10.75 -15.29 -19.45
C ASN A 213 10.11 -15.61 -18.09
N VAL A 214 8.94 -15.01 -17.81
CA VAL A 214 8.21 -15.18 -16.55
C VAL A 214 7.92 -16.66 -16.25
N VAL A 215 7.66 -17.47 -17.27
CA VAL A 215 7.35 -18.90 -17.17
C VAL A 215 8.54 -19.70 -16.63
N MET A 216 9.76 -19.20 -16.78
CA MET A 216 11.01 -19.86 -16.38
C MET A 216 11.62 -19.28 -15.10
N LEU A 217 10.94 -18.31 -14.47
CA LEU A 217 11.39 -17.77 -13.19
C LEU A 217 11.23 -18.83 -12.08
N PRO A 218 12.01 -18.72 -10.99
CA PRO A 218 11.83 -19.58 -9.82
C PRO A 218 10.39 -19.52 -9.29
N SER A 219 9.87 -20.62 -8.75
CA SER A 219 8.52 -20.69 -8.16
C SER A 219 8.32 -19.74 -6.97
N SER A 220 9.41 -19.26 -6.37
CA SER A 220 9.39 -18.23 -5.34
C SER A 220 9.21 -16.81 -5.88
N ASP A 221 9.44 -16.58 -7.17
CA ASP A 221 9.34 -15.24 -7.78
C ASP A 221 7.88 -14.78 -7.80
N PRO A 222 7.57 -13.58 -7.28
CA PRO A 222 6.21 -13.06 -7.28
C PRO A 222 5.54 -12.99 -8.66
N ARG A 223 6.31 -12.71 -9.72
CA ARG A 223 5.76 -12.64 -11.10
C ARG A 223 5.38 -14.01 -11.60
N PHE A 224 6.19 -15.04 -11.32
CA PHE A 224 5.85 -16.42 -11.63
C PHE A 224 4.57 -16.84 -10.90
N LYS A 225 4.50 -16.63 -9.58
CA LYS A 225 3.31 -16.97 -8.78
C LYS A 225 2.04 -16.28 -9.29
N THR A 226 2.18 -15.02 -9.71
CA THR A 226 1.06 -14.24 -10.29
C THR A 226 0.60 -14.84 -11.62
N TRP A 227 1.55 -15.16 -12.49
CA TRP A 227 1.27 -15.81 -13.76
C TRP A 227 0.65 -17.20 -13.58
N GLU A 228 1.18 -18.01 -12.66
CA GLU A 228 0.66 -19.33 -12.31
C GLU A 228 -0.78 -19.24 -11.82
N ALA A 229 -1.08 -18.31 -10.90
CA ALA A 229 -2.43 -18.06 -10.41
C ALA A 229 -3.39 -17.67 -11.55
N TYR A 230 -2.94 -16.81 -12.47
CA TYR A 230 -3.74 -16.44 -13.64
C TYR A 230 -3.95 -17.62 -14.60
N ALA A 231 -2.92 -18.43 -14.87
CA ALA A 231 -3.00 -19.59 -15.74
C ALA A 231 -3.99 -20.64 -15.20
N LEU A 232 -4.00 -20.87 -13.89
CA LEU A 232 -4.98 -21.73 -13.22
C LEU A 232 -6.40 -21.17 -13.34
N TYR A 233 -6.58 -19.87 -13.05
CA TYR A 233 -7.86 -19.20 -13.20
C TYR A 233 -8.39 -19.27 -14.64
N PHE A 234 -7.52 -19.01 -15.62
CA PHE A 234 -7.83 -19.08 -17.04
C PHE A 234 -8.23 -20.49 -17.47
N ALA A 235 -7.49 -21.51 -17.03
CA ALA A 235 -7.78 -22.92 -17.31
C ALA A 235 -9.19 -23.30 -16.85
N GLU A 236 -9.55 -22.94 -15.62
CA GLU A 236 -10.85 -23.24 -15.05
C GLU A 236 -11.97 -22.47 -15.76
N SER A 237 -11.75 -21.17 -15.99
CA SER A 237 -12.77 -20.25 -16.50
C SER A 237 -13.07 -20.45 -17.99
N THR A 238 -12.09 -20.85 -18.80
CA THR A 238 -12.25 -21.00 -20.25
C THR A 238 -12.41 -22.45 -20.70
N SER A 239 -11.74 -23.39 -20.03
CA SER A 239 -11.56 -24.76 -20.48
C SER A 239 -12.06 -25.79 -19.46
N GLY A 240 -12.60 -25.35 -18.32
CA GLY A 240 -13.22 -26.17 -17.29
C GLY A 240 -12.26 -26.99 -16.43
N LYS A 241 -12.84 -27.78 -15.51
CA LYS A 241 -12.10 -28.52 -14.47
C LYS A 241 -11.09 -29.54 -15.00
N GLY A 242 -11.34 -30.12 -16.18
CA GLY A 242 -10.43 -31.06 -16.82
C GLY A 242 -9.10 -30.40 -17.21
N MET A 243 -9.18 -29.23 -17.85
CA MET A 243 -7.98 -28.44 -18.19
C MET A 243 -7.27 -27.94 -16.93
N LEU A 244 -8.01 -27.47 -15.93
CA LEU A 244 -7.43 -27.06 -14.65
C LEU A 244 -6.60 -28.20 -14.02
N GLY A 245 -7.13 -29.42 -14.00
CA GLY A 245 -6.41 -30.59 -13.49
C GLY A 245 -5.12 -30.87 -14.26
N LYS A 246 -5.16 -30.78 -15.60
CA LYS A 246 -3.99 -30.95 -16.46
C LYS A 246 -2.92 -29.89 -16.22
N VAL A 247 -3.31 -28.62 -16.12
CA VAL A 247 -2.40 -27.49 -15.85
C VAL A 247 -1.76 -27.64 -14.46
N LYS A 248 -2.52 -28.04 -13.44
CA LYS A 248 -1.97 -28.33 -12.10
C LYS A 248 -0.92 -29.43 -12.12
N ALA A 249 -1.13 -30.50 -12.90
CA ALA A 249 -0.15 -31.58 -13.04
C ALA A 249 1.17 -31.08 -13.62
N TYR A 250 1.13 -30.28 -14.68
CA TYR A 250 2.33 -29.66 -15.25
C TYR A 250 3.10 -28.80 -14.23
N PHE A 251 2.43 -28.00 -13.41
CA PHE A 251 3.11 -27.23 -12.38
C PHE A 251 3.71 -28.12 -11.28
N ALA A 252 3.02 -29.19 -10.87
CA ALA A 252 3.53 -30.14 -9.91
C ALA A 252 4.78 -30.89 -10.41
N ASP A 253 4.85 -31.15 -11.72
CA ASP A 253 6.00 -31.79 -12.39
C ASP A 253 7.16 -30.81 -12.69
N GLY A 254 7.00 -29.53 -12.35
CA GLY A 254 7.99 -28.50 -12.64
C GLY A 254 8.08 -28.13 -14.13
N ASP A 255 7.01 -28.34 -14.89
CA ASP A 255 6.90 -28.03 -16.33
C ASP A 255 5.89 -26.89 -16.63
N PRO A 256 6.19 -25.65 -16.22
CA PRO A 256 5.33 -24.50 -16.52
C PRO A 256 5.24 -24.20 -18.03
N SER A 257 6.21 -24.62 -18.84
CA SER A 257 6.15 -24.48 -20.30
C SER A 257 5.13 -25.42 -20.93
N GLY A 258 5.03 -26.66 -20.42
CA GLY A 258 3.99 -27.62 -20.79
C GLY A 258 2.60 -27.13 -20.40
N ALA A 259 2.45 -26.52 -19.21
CA ALA A 259 1.21 -25.87 -18.78
C ALA A 259 0.76 -24.78 -19.77
N LEU A 260 1.67 -23.87 -20.14
CA LEU A 260 1.37 -22.82 -21.11
C LEU A 260 0.99 -23.40 -22.48
N THR A 261 1.75 -24.39 -22.96
CA THR A 261 1.49 -25.04 -24.25
C THR A 261 0.12 -25.72 -24.27
N ALA A 262 -0.29 -26.36 -23.17
CA ALA A 262 -1.60 -26.97 -23.07
C ALA A 262 -2.73 -25.94 -23.14
N LEU A 263 -2.56 -24.80 -22.46
CA LEU A 263 -3.53 -23.69 -22.45
C LEU A 263 -3.67 -23.01 -23.82
N MET A 264 -2.59 -22.88 -24.58
CA MET A 264 -2.64 -22.28 -25.92
C MET A 264 -3.25 -23.21 -26.98
N LYS A 265 -3.27 -24.52 -26.72
CA LYS A 265 -3.87 -25.52 -27.64
C LYS A 265 -5.36 -25.74 -27.42
N SER A 266 -5.92 -25.22 -26.32
CA SER A 266 -7.33 -25.39 -25.98
C SER A 266 -8.23 -24.21 -26.37
N GLN A 267 -7.63 -23.16 -26.94
CA GLN A 267 -8.34 -22.06 -27.60
C GLN A 267 -8.69 -22.44 -29.03
#